data_AF-A0A0E0ER45-F1
#
_entry.id   AF-A0A0E0ER45-F1
#
_cell.length_a   1.000
_cell.length_b   1.000
_cell.length_c   1.000
_cell.angle_alpha   90.00
_cell.angle_beta   90.00
_cell.angle_gamma   90.00
#
_symmetry.space_group_name_H-M   'P 1'
#
loop_
_entity.id
_entity.type
_entity.pdbx_description
1 polymer ?
#
loop_
_entity_poly.entity_id
_entity_poly.type
_entity_poly.pdbx_seq_one_letter_code
_entity_poly.pdbx_strand_id
1 'polypeptide(L)'
;MALKQKGTDAAADPKKRRRVGFSGIDAGVEANECMKVFIARNPDEAGSANSTSLQPFDLNHFFGEDGKIYGYKNLKINVWISAISFHAYADISFEETSDGGKGITDLKPVLQNIFGENLVEKDEFLKTFSKECEYLSNVVTDGNVIKYGASIDEDSAVEIVRVELQGAAAFLYCRLVPLILLLVEGSTPIDITEHG
;
A
#
# COMPACT_ATOMS: atom_id res chain seq x y z
N MET A 1 -52.48 55.99 -48.58
CA MET A 1 -52.01 55.98 -47.19
C MET A 1 -52.69 54.84 -46.45
N ALA A 2 -51.90 53.98 -45.78
CA ALA A 2 -52.15 53.33 -44.48
C ALA A 2 -53.43 52.47 -44.25
N LEU A 3 -53.45 51.33 -43.54
CA LEU A 3 -52.41 50.56 -42.83
C LEU A 3 -52.90 49.11 -42.61
N LYS A 4 -51.93 48.22 -42.33
CA LYS A 4 -51.99 46.76 -42.16
C LYS A 4 -52.73 46.24 -40.92
N GLN A 5 -53.09 44.95 -41.04
CA GLN A 5 -53.35 43.93 -40.01
C GLN A 5 -52.46 44.03 -38.76
N LYS A 6 -52.98 43.56 -37.61
CA LYS A 6 -52.16 42.99 -36.53
C LYS A 6 -52.87 41.80 -35.87
N GLY A 7 -52.38 40.61 -36.20
CA GLY A 7 -52.62 39.37 -35.46
C GLY A 7 -51.73 39.32 -34.21
N THR A 8 -52.24 38.64 -33.20
CA THR A 8 -51.70 38.45 -31.86
C THR A 8 -50.36 37.69 -31.83
N ASP A 9 -49.36 38.27 -31.17
CA ASP A 9 -48.07 37.65 -30.86
C ASP A 9 -48.24 36.54 -29.81
N ALA A 10 -47.76 35.33 -30.12
CA ALA A 10 -47.58 34.25 -29.17
C ALA A 10 -46.26 34.46 -28.41
N ALA A 11 -46.34 34.52 -27.08
CA ALA A 11 -45.20 34.63 -26.19
C ALA A 11 -44.31 33.37 -26.28
N ALA A 12 -43.03 33.56 -26.58
CA ALA A 12 -42.04 32.49 -26.61
C ALA A 12 -41.59 32.12 -25.19
N ASP A 13 -41.73 30.83 -24.85
CA ASP A 13 -41.23 30.21 -23.63
C ASP A 13 -39.70 30.40 -23.47
N PRO A 14 -39.20 30.79 -22.28
CA PRO A 14 -37.76 30.90 -22.05
C PRO A 14 -37.13 29.50 -21.98
N LYS A 15 -36.29 29.20 -22.99
CA LYS A 15 -35.40 28.02 -23.04
C LYS A 15 -34.73 27.80 -21.68
N LYS A 16 -35.08 26.70 -21.01
CA LYS A 16 -34.33 26.14 -19.86
C LYS A 16 -32.87 25.97 -20.28
N ARG A 17 -32.01 26.94 -19.92
CA ARG A 17 -30.55 26.75 -19.93
C ARG A 17 -30.24 25.66 -18.91
N ARG A 18 -29.96 24.45 -19.41
CA ARG A 18 -29.33 23.39 -18.60
C ARG A 18 -28.04 23.99 -18.03
N ARG A 19 -28.02 24.23 -16.71
CA ARG A 19 -26.77 24.40 -15.98
C ARG A 19 -26.04 23.08 -16.11
N VAL A 20 -25.05 23.03 -17.00
CA VAL A 20 -24.00 22.00 -16.94
C VAL A 20 -23.25 22.28 -15.64
N GLY A 21 -23.55 21.50 -14.60
CA GLY A 21 -22.70 21.45 -13.43
C GLY A 21 -21.39 20.84 -13.90
N PHE A 22 -20.32 21.63 -13.97
CA PHE A 22 -18.99 21.06 -13.96
C PHE A 22 -18.87 20.36 -12.62
N SER A 23 -18.98 19.03 -12.62
CA SER A 23 -18.53 18.24 -11.47
C SER A 23 -17.10 18.68 -11.18
N GLY A 24 -16.82 19.06 -9.93
CA GLY A 24 -15.47 19.44 -9.53
C GLY A 24 -14.49 18.36 -9.93
N ILE A 25 -13.32 18.78 -10.41
CA ILE A 25 -12.22 17.85 -10.73
C ILE A 25 -11.82 17.18 -9.41
N ASP A 26 -11.65 15.85 -9.43
CA ASP A 26 -11.17 15.11 -8.26
C ASP A 26 -9.83 15.67 -7.79
N ALA A 27 -9.76 16.04 -6.50
CA ALA A 27 -8.58 16.61 -5.88
C ALA A 27 -7.54 15.55 -5.48
N GLY A 28 -7.92 14.27 -5.50
CA GLY A 28 -7.15 13.14 -5.04
C GLY A 28 -7.00 13.10 -3.52
N VAL A 29 -6.63 11.93 -3.00
CA VAL A 29 -6.23 11.73 -1.60
C VAL A 29 -4.74 11.44 -1.52
N GLU A 30 -4.07 11.98 -0.50
CA GLU A 30 -2.66 11.69 -0.22
C GLU A 30 -2.53 10.23 0.23
N ALA A 31 -1.56 9.50 -0.33
CA ALA A 31 -1.33 8.11 0.05
C ALA A 31 -1.06 7.96 1.56
N ASN A 32 -0.32 8.91 2.14
CA ASN A 32 -0.05 8.97 3.58
C ASN A 32 -1.30 9.09 4.47
N GLU A 33 -2.41 9.64 3.93
CA GLU A 33 -3.65 9.82 4.68
C GLU A 33 -4.54 8.57 4.63
N CYS A 34 -4.51 7.83 3.51
CA CYS A 34 -5.39 6.69 3.28
C CYS A 34 -4.73 5.32 3.45
N MET A 35 -3.41 5.22 3.38
CA MET A 35 -2.68 3.96 3.46
C MET A 35 -1.97 3.81 4.81
N LYS A 36 -2.14 2.65 5.44
CA LYS A 36 -1.51 2.28 6.71
C LYS A 36 -0.80 0.94 6.58
N VAL A 37 0.38 0.85 7.15
CA VAL A 37 1.18 -0.39 7.17
C VAL A 37 1.27 -0.89 8.61
N PHE A 38 1.15 -2.20 8.80
CA PHE A 38 1.16 -2.88 10.08
C PHE A 38 2.08 -4.08 10.04
N ILE A 39 2.63 -4.42 11.21
CA ILE A 39 3.30 -5.70 11.45
C ILE A 39 2.33 -6.62 12.18
N ALA A 40 2.16 -7.84 11.66
CA ALA A 40 1.36 -8.90 12.26
C ALA A 40 2.26 -10.06 12.70
N ARG A 41 2.16 -10.45 13.97
CA ARG A 41 2.94 -11.55 14.56
C ARG A 41 2.20 -12.89 14.54
N ASN A 42 0.89 -12.85 14.38
CA ASN A 42 0.01 -14.02 14.37
C ASN A 42 -1.22 -13.73 13.48
N PRO A 43 -2.01 -14.76 13.15
CA PRO A 43 -3.20 -14.60 12.32
C PRO A 43 -4.26 -13.63 12.88
N ASP A 44 -4.38 -13.51 14.21
CA ASP A 44 -5.40 -12.66 14.85
C ASP A 44 -5.08 -11.16 14.72
N GLU A 45 -3.81 -10.81 14.54
CA GLU A 45 -3.36 -9.45 14.22
C GLU A 45 -3.60 -9.09 12.74
N ALA A 46 -3.82 -10.06 11.85
CA ALA A 46 -4.14 -9.78 10.46
C ALA A 46 -5.57 -9.24 10.33
N GLY A 47 -5.73 -8.01 9.84
CA GLY A 47 -7.04 -7.36 9.76
C GLY A 47 -7.48 -6.65 11.05
N SER A 48 -6.65 -6.66 12.10
CA SER A 48 -6.93 -5.99 13.36
C SER A 48 -6.40 -4.56 13.38
N ALA A 49 -7.14 -3.66 14.03
CA ALA A 49 -6.72 -2.28 14.29
C ALA A 49 -5.72 -2.15 15.46
N ASN A 50 -5.54 -3.22 16.25
CA ASN A 50 -4.62 -3.26 17.39
C ASN A 50 -3.20 -3.69 16.98
N SER A 51 -2.98 -3.99 15.72
CA SER A 51 -1.68 -4.43 15.19
C SER A 51 -0.66 -3.31 15.27
N THR A 52 0.61 -3.68 15.35
CA THR A 52 1.70 -2.69 15.49
C THR A 52 1.80 -1.89 14.20
N SER A 53 1.47 -0.60 14.24
CA SER A 53 1.59 0.27 13.07
C SER A 53 3.06 0.52 12.77
N LEU A 54 3.42 0.25 11.52
CA LEU A 54 4.66 0.72 10.92
C LEU A 54 4.41 2.13 10.37
N GLN A 55 5.39 3.03 10.52
CA GLN A 55 5.33 4.38 9.98
C GLN A 55 6.29 4.47 8.80
N PRO A 56 5.81 4.34 7.55
CA PRO A 56 6.62 4.58 6.37
C PRO A 56 7.12 6.03 6.34
N PHE A 57 8.27 6.26 5.71
CA PHE A 57 8.87 7.58 5.59
C PHE A 57 7.98 8.53 4.78
N ASP A 58 7.62 8.12 3.56
CA ASP A 58 6.67 8.80 2.71
C ASP A 58 6.02 7.77 1.78
N LEU A 59 4.70 7.65 1.78
CA LEU A 59 3.99 6.79 0.84
C LEU A 59 3.66 7.49 -0.47
N ASN A 60 3.63 8.82 -0.48
CA ASN A 60 3.19 9.60 -1.63
C ASN A 60 4.10 9.36 -2.83
N HIS A 61 5.41 9.21 -2.62
CA HIS A 61 6.37 8.98 -3.72
C HIS A 61 6.10 7.71 -4.56
N PHE A 62 5.29 6.76 -4.08
CA PHE A 62 4.88 5.59 -4.86
C PHE A 62 3.71 5.87 -5.82
N PHE A 63 3.02 7.00 -5.68
CA PHE A 63 1.78 7.31 -6.39
C PHE A 63 1.90 8.51 -7.32
N GLY A 64 2.20 8.26 -8.60
CA GLY A 64 2.19 9.29 -9.64
C GLY A 64 3.17 10.44 -9.40
N GLU A 65 3.05 11.52 -10.17
CA GLU A 65 3.94 12.69 -10.05
C GLU A 65 3.58 13.61 -8.87
N ASP A 66 2.30 13.67 -8.50
CA ASP A 66 1.77 14.55 -7.46
C ASP A 66 1.49 13.84 -6.13
N GLY A 67 1.79 12.54 -6.04
CA GLY A 67 1.66 11.76 -4.80
C GLY A 67 0.24 11.29 -4.48
N LYS A 68 -0.72 11.50 -5.40
CA LYS A 68 -2.15 11.37 -5.10
C LYS A 68 -2.80 10.15 -5.72
N ILE A 69 -3.83 9.69 -5.03
CA ILE A 69 -4.71 8.62 -5.48
C ILE A 69 -6.05 9.23 -5.89
N TYR A 70 -6.49 8.92 -7.10
CA TYR A 70 -7.69 9.47 -7.71
C TYR A 70 -8.77 8.42 -7.91
N GLY A 71 -10.00 8.88 -7.86
CA GLY A 71 -11.19 8.15 -8.27
C GLY A 71 -11.81 7.26 -7.20
N TYR A 72 -11.47 7.47 -5.93
CA TYR A 72 -11.99 6.73 -4.79
C TYR A 72 -12.53 7.67 -3.72
N LYS A 73 -13.77 7.45 -3.28
CA LYS A 73 -14.33 8.12 -2.10
C LYS A 73 -14.07 7.30 -0.85
N ASN A 74 -13.57 7.95 0.20
CA ASN A 74 -13.28 7.33 1.49
C ASN A 74 -12.37 6.10 1.35
N LEU A 75 -11.33 6.21 0.52
CA LEU A 75 -10.34 5.16 0.32
C LEU A 75 -9.62 4.85 1.63
N LYS A 76 -9.46 3.57 1.91
CA LYS A 76 -8.62 3.06 3.00
C LYS A 76 -7.86 1.84 2.50
N ILE A 77 -6.53 1.91 2.59
CA ILE A 77 -5.61 0.83 2.27
C ILE A 77 -4.93 0.41 3.58
N ASN A 78 -5.09 -0.82 3.99
CA ASN A 78 -4.36 -1.37 5.14
C ASN A 78 -3.48 -2.51 4.64
N VAL A 79 -2.19 -2.46 4.95
CA VAL A 79 -1.24 -3.52 4.60
C VAL A 79 -0.71 -4.15 5.87
N TRP A 80 -0.78 -5.47 5.98
CA TRP A 80 -0.15 -6.23 7.06
C TRP A 80 1.05 -6.99 6.51
N ILE A 81 2.19 -6.85 7.17
CA ILE A 81 3.41 -7.58 6.88
C ILE A 81 3.61 -8.60 8.01
N SER A 82 3.84 -9.86 7.65
CA SER A 82 4.15 -10.91 8.63
C SER A 82 5.53 -10.64 9.25
N ALA A 83 5.60 -10.63 10.58
CA ALA A 83 6.86 -10.49 11.32
C ALA A 83 7.80 -11.72 11.17
N ILE A 84 7.28 -12.82 10.62
CA ILE A 84 7.99 -14.09 10.50
C ILE A 84 8.45 -14.31 9.05
N SER A 85 7.50 -14.22 8.11
CA SER A 85 7.74 -14.57 6.71
C SER A 85 7.97 -13.37 5.79
N PHE A 86 7.64 -12.15 6.24
CA PHE A 86 7.67 -10.90 5.48
C PHE A 86 6.78 -10.86 4.23
N HIS A 87 5.91 -11.85 4.05
CA HIS A 87 4.76 -11.73 3.15
C HIS A 87 3.86 -10.57 3.61
N ALA A 88 3.16 -9.98 2.66
CA ALA A 88 2.25 -8.87 2.86
C ALA A 88 0.85 -9.20 2.34
N TYR A 89 -0.17 -8.66 3.00
CA TYR A 89 -1.55 -8.68 2.54
C TYR A 89 -2.10 -7.26 2.59
N ALA A 90 -2.76 -6.83 1.51
CA ALA A 90 -3.43 -5.54 1.42
C ALA A 90 -4.95 -5.70 1.43
N ASP A 91 -5.61 -4.99 2.35
CA ASP A 91 -7.05 -4.78 2.35
C ASP A 91 -7.35 -3.38 1.80
N ILE A 92 -8.14 -3.33 0.72
CA ILE A 92 -8.52 -2.09 0.06
C ILE A 92 -10.03 -1.94 0.19
N SER A 93 -10.47 -0.84 0.79
CA SER A 93 -11.89 -0.52 0.95
C SER A 93 -12.16 0.93 0.54
N PHE A 94 -13.32 1.17 -0.05
CA PHE A 94 -13.78 2.49 -0.49
C PHE A 94 -15.31 2.48 -0.57
N GLU A 95 -15.93 3.66 -0.56
CA GLU A 95 -17.39 3.80 -0.63
C GLU A 95 -17.90 3.71 -2.07
N GLU A 96 -17.29 4.48 -2.97
CA GLU A 96 -17.62 4.52 -4.39
C GLU A 96 -16.40 4.90 -5.23
N THR A 97 -16.48 4.59 -6.53
CA THR A 97 -15.47 5.00 -7.51
C THR A 97 -16.07 5.85 -8.61
N SER A 98 -15.31 6.84 -9.07
CA SER A 98 -15.67 7.67 -10.21
C SER A 98 -14.42 8.25 -10.84
N ASP A 99 -14.38 8.44 -12.16
CA ASP A 99 -13.23 9.02 -12.85
C ASP A 99 -12.90 10.45 -12.35
N GLY A 100 -13.92 11.26 -12.05
CA GLY A 100 -13.70 12.62 -11.54
C GLY A 100 -12.92 13.55 -12.47
N GLY A 101 -12.67 13.13 -13.72
CA GLY A 101 -11.90 13.88 -14.74
C GLY A 101 -10.38 13.68 -14.66
N LYS A 102 -9.90 12.79 -13.79
CA LYS A 102 -8.47 12.46 -13.59
C LYS A 102 -8.15 10.99 -13.86
N GLY A 103 -9.16 10.16 -14.09
CA GLY A 103 -9.06 8.72 -14.11
C GLY A 103 -9.12 8.10 -12.71
N ILE A 104 -9.24 6.77 -12.68
CA ILE A 104 -9.16 5.99 -11.44
C ILE A 104 -7.74 5.42 -11.35
N THR A 105 -7.05 5.68 -10.24
CA THR A 105 -5.69 5.14 -10.01
C THR A 105 -5.73 3.62 -9.89
N ASP A 106 -4.96 2.89 -10.69
CA ASP A 106 -4.82 1.44 -10.50
C ASP A 106 -3.88 1.15 -9.33
N LEU A 107 -4.44 0.72 -8.20
CA LEU A 107 -3.71 0.46 -6.96
C LEU A 107 -2.85 -0.80 -7.03
N LYS A 108 -3.24 -1.79 -7.84
CA LYS A 108 -2.56 -3.09 -7.90
C LYS A 108 -1.09 -2.98 -8.34
N PRO A 109 -0.74 -2.35 -9.48
CA PRO A 109 0.65 -2.23 -9.89
C PRO A 109 1.47 -1.40 -8.90
N VAL A 110 0.88 -0.39 -8.26
CA VAL A 110 1.58 0.41 -7.25
C VAL A 110 1.96 -0.44 -6.04
N LEU A 111 1.00 -1.20 -5.48
CA LEU A 111 1.28 -2.10 -4.37
C LEU A 111 2.26 -3.21 -4.77
N GLN A 112 2.16 -3.72 -6.00
CA GLN A 112 3.13 -4.69 -6.53
C GLN A 112 4.53 -4.10 -6.71
N ASN A 113 4.66 -2.81 -7.01
CA ASN A 113 5.98 -2.17 -7.07
C ASN A 113 6.63 -2.04 -5.68
N ILE A 114 5.83 -1.85 -4.62
CA ILE A 114 6.33 -1.74 -3.24
C ILE A 114 6.66 -3.12 -2.68
N PHE A 115 5.74 -4.08 -2.82
CA PHE A 115 5.79 -5.36 -2.12
C PHE A 115 6.25 -6.52 -3.00
N GLY A 116 6.30 -6.36 -4.31
CA GLY A 116 6.73 -7.39 -5.26
C GLY A 116 5.93 -8.69 -5.09
N GLU A 117 6.67 -9.81 -5.09
CA GLU A 117 6.12 -11.15 -4.87
C GLU A 117 5.68 -11.40 -3.42
N ASN A 118 6.03 -10.52 -2.47
CA ASN A 118 5.59 -10.67 -1.09
C ASN A 118 4.10 -10.38 -0.93
N LEU A 119 3.50 -9.59 -1.83
CA LEU A 119 2.07 -9.29 -1.78
C LEU A 119 1.25 -10.50 -2.22
N VAL A 120 0.63 -11.15 -1.25
CA VAL A 120 -0.16 -12.37 -1.44
C VAL A 120 -1.62 -12.15 -1.04
N GLU A 121 -2.48 -13.05 -1.49
CA GLU A 121 -3.90 -13.05 -1.13
C GLU A 121 -4.09 -13.35 0.36
N LYS A 122 -5.20 -12.88 0.95
CA LYS A 122 -5.48 -13.01 2.39
C LYS A 122 -5.34 -14.44 2.92
N ASP A 123 -5.93 -15.40 2.22
CA ASP A 123 -5.92 -16.81 2.64
C ASP A 123 -4.52 -17.43 2.58
N GLU A 124 -3.69 -16.97 1.65
CA GLU A 124 -2.30 -17.38 1.54
C GLU A 124 -1.47 -16.75 2.66
N PHE A 125 -1.61 -15.44 2.86
CA PHE A 125 -0.99 -14.70 3.96
C PHE A 125 -1.22 -15.37 5.31
N LEU A 126 -2.48 -15.69 5.64
CA LEU A 126 -2.83 -16.36 6.90
C LEU A 126 -2.21 -17.75 7.04
N LYS A 127 -2.07 -18.50 5.93
CA LYS A 127 -1.40 -19.81 5.92
C LYS A 127 0.11 -19.69 6.13
N THR A 128 0.74 -18.55 5.84
CA THR A 128 2.18 -18.39 6.06
C THR A 128 2.56 -18.49 7.53
N PHE A 129 1.71 -18.05 8.47
CA PHE A 129 1.99 -18.13 9.91
C PHE A 129 2.16 -19.56 10.41
N SER A 130 1.55 -20.55 9.76
CA SER A 130 1.72 -21.97 10.11
C SER A 130 2.74 -22.69 9.22
N LYS A 131 2.79 -22.37 7.92
CA LYS A 131 3.71 -23.01 6.97
C LYS A 131 5.16 -22.53 7.11
N GLU A 132 5.34 -21.29 7.53
CA GLU A 132 6.63 -20.60 7.56
C GLU A 132 6.97 -20.10 8.97
N CYS A 133 6.41 -20.72 10.01
CA CYS A 133 6.66 -20.33 11.42
C CYS A 133 8.13 -20.37 11.83
N GLU A 134 8.92 -21.23 11.19
CA GLU A 134 10.36 -21.40 11.43
C GLU A 134 11.22 -20.74 10.33
N TYR A 135 10.64 -19.91 9.45
CA TYR A 135 11.34 -19.35 8.29
C TYR A 135 12.64 -18.63 8.66
N LEU A 136 12.58 -17.70 9.62
CA LEU A 136 13.76 -16.98 10.09
C LEU A 136 14.82 -17.93 10.67
N SER A 137 14.41 -18.85 11.54
CA SER A 137 15.32 -19.84 12.14
C SER A 137 16.03 -20.67 11.07
N ASN A 138 15.28 -21.13 10.06
CA ASN A 138 15.82 -21.92 8.95
C ASN A 138 16.82 -21.11 8.11
N VAL A 139 16.56 -19.82 7.87
CA VAL A 139 17.47 -18.95 7.10
C VAL A 139 18.78 -18.70 7.86
N VAL A 140 18.72 -18.54 9.19
CA VAL A 140 19.89 -18.17 10.00
C VAL A 140 20.63 -19.37 10.61
N THR A 141 20.17 -20.60 10.38
CA THR A 141 20.72 -21.83 11.01
C THR A 141 22.22 -21.99 10.75
N ASP A 142 22.69 -21.68 9.54
CA ASP A 142 24.12 -21.77 9.18
C ASP A 142 24.88 -20.44 9.41
N GLY A 143 24.22 -19.45 10.02
CA GLY A 143 24.79 -18.15 10.31
C GLY A 143 25.76 -18.15 11.48
N ASN A 144 26.65 -17.16 11.51
CA ASN A 144 27.59 -16.97 12.60
C ASN A 144 26.99 -16.05 13.66
N VAL A 145 26.74 -16.57 14.86
CA VAL A 145 26.25 -15.77 15.99
C VAL A 145 27.35 -14.79 16.44
N ILE A 146 27.06 -13.48 16.35
CA ILE A 146 28.00 -12.41 16.73
C ILE A 146 27.84 -12.06 18.21
N LYS A 147 26.60 -11.99 18.71
CA LYS A 147 26.31 -11.59 20.08
C LYS A 147 25.08 -12.28 20.63
N TYR A 148 25.24 -12.82 21.83
CA TYR A 148 24.17 -13.28 22.70
C TYR A 148 24.02 -12.26 23.83
N GLY A 149 22.87 -11.60 23.95
CA GLY A 149 22.59 -10.70 25.07
C GLY A 149 22.81 -9.21 24.79
N ALA A 150 21.78 -8.59 24.23
CA ALA A 150 21.47 -7.19 24.53
C ALA A 150 20.03 -7.17 25.04
N SER A 151 19.85 -7.57 26.30
CA SER A 151 18.55 -7.46 26.97
C SER A 151 18.50 -6.09 27.65
N ILE A 152 17.47 -5.31 27.34
CA ILE A 152 17.04 -4.17 28.16
C ILE A 152 16.18 -4.70 29.34
N ASP A 153 15.61 -5.90 29.19
CA ASP A 153 14.86 -6.67 30.20
C ASP A 153 15.21 -8.16 30.10
N GLU A 154 15.24 -8.90 31.22
CA GLU A 154 15.73 -10.29 31.33
C GLU A 154 14.91 -11.32 30.51
N ASP A 155 13.72 -10.96 30.00
CA ASP A 155 12.78 -11.88 29.33
C ASP A 155 12.84 -11.87 27.79
N SER A 156 13.66 -11.02 27.15
CA SER A 156 13.77 -10.96 25.68
C SER A 156 15.20 -11.21 25.23
N ALA A 157 15.51 -12.48 24.97
CA ALA A 157 16.78 -12.87 24.38
C ALA A 157 16.83 -12.42 22.91
N VAL A 158 17.62 -11.37 22.63
CA VAL A 158 17.93 -10.94 21.27
C VAL A 158 19.24 -11.59 20.82
N GLU A 159 19.22 -12.19 19.64
CA GLU A 159 20.38 -12.79 18.99
C GLU A 159 20.76 -12.00 17.74
N ILE A 160 22.05 -11.75 17.56
CA ILE A 160 22.59 -11.11 16.35
C ILE A 160 23.33 -12.18 15.55
N VAL A 161 22.81 -12.50 14.37
CA VAL A 161 23.39 -13.51 13.47
C VAL A 161 23.92 -12.85 12.20
N ARG A 162 25.16 -13.14 11.85
CA ARG A 162 25.75 -12.79 10.55
C ARG A 162 25.51 -13.93 9.57
N VAL A 163 24.78 -13.62 8.51
CA VAL A 163 24.58 -14.52 7.37
C VAL A 163 25.32 -13.98 6.15
N GLU A 164 25.85 -14.87 5.33
CA GLU A 164 26.32 -14.51 3.99
C GLU A 164 25.11 -14.38 3.07
N LEU A 165 25.11 -13.36 2.21
CA LEU A 165 23.97 -13.01 1.37
C LEU A 165 23.88 -13.94 0.14
N GLN A 166 23.64 -15.22 0.39
CA GLN A 166 23.54 -16.30 -0.59
C GLN A 166 22.43 -17.27 -0.20
N GLY A 167 21.91 -18.06 -1.15
CA GLY A 167 20.90 -19.09 -0.89
C GLY A 167 19.67 -18.55 -0.13
N ALA A 168 19.31 -19.18 0.99
CA ALA A 168 18.13 -18.80 1.78
C ALA A 168 18.17 -17.35 2.30
N ALA A 169 19.36 -16.83 2.62
CA ALA A 169 19.53 -15.45 3.09
C ALA A 169 19.31 -14.42 1.98
N ALA A 170 19.64 -14.75 0.73
CA ALA A 170 19.35 -13.91 -0.42
C ALA A 170 17.83 -13.78 -0.63
N PHE A 171 17.08 -14.87 -0.48
CA PHE A 171 15.61 -14.83 -0.53
C PHE A 171 15.00 -14.04 0.63
N LEU A 172 15.53 -14.19 1.86
CA LEU A 172 15.10 -13.36 2.99
C LEU A 172 15.33 -11.88 2.69
N TYR A 173 16.48 -11.52 2.12
CA TYR A 173 16.76 -10.15 1.73
C TYR A 173 15.75 -9.62 0.70
N CYS A 174 15.43 -10.39 -0.35
CA CYS A 174 14.35 -10.01 -1.29
C CYS A 174 13.04 -9.72 -0.55
N ARG A 175 12.70 -10.54 0.44
CA ARG A 175 11.48 -10.32 1.22
C ARG A 175 11.57 -9.13 2.18
N LEU A 176 12.77 -8.66 2.53
CA LEU A 176 12.98 -7.45 3.34
C LEU A 176 13.00 -6.16 2.51
N VAL A 177 13.18 -6.24 1.19
CA VAL A 177 13.19 -5.06 0.29
C VAL A 177 11.99 -4.12 0.50
N PRO A 178 10.74 -4.59 0.65
CA PRO A 178 9.61 -3.69 0.88
C PRO A 178 9.77 -2.85 2.17
N LEU A 179 10.38 -3.40 3.21
CA LEU A 179 10.65 -2.64 4.44
C LEU A 179 11.73 -1.56 4.20
N ILE A 180 12.74 -1.86 3.38
CA ILE A 180 13.77 -0.87 3.00
C ILE A 180 13.11 0.29 2.24
N LEU A 181 12.28 -0.01 1.24
CA LEU A 181 11.54 0.99 0.45
C LEU A 181 10.62 1.85 1.31
N LEU A 182 9.95 1.24 2.30
CA LEU A 182 9.03 1.95 3.19
C LEU A 182 9.74 2.80 4.25
N LEU A 183 10.89 2.37 4.77
CA LEU A 183 11.48 2.94 5.99
C LEU A 183 12.71 3.80 5.75
N VAL A 184 13.34 3.69 4.58
CA VAL A 184 14.60 4.39 4.27
C VAL A 184 14.38 5.33 3.10
N GLU A 185 14.45 6.64 3.38
CA GLU A 185 14.38 7.69 2.37
C GLU A 185 15.46 7.52 1.29
N GLY A 186 15.07 7.62 0.03
CA GLY A 186 16.00 7.53 -1.10
C GLY A 186 16.69 6.17 -1.23
N SER A 187 16.11 5.12 -0.63
CA SER A 187 16.71 3.80 -0.66
C SER A 187 16.73 3.20 -2.07
N THR A 188 17.82 2.50 -2.35
CA THR A 188 17.98 1.68 -3.54
C THR A 188 18.39 0.28 -3.08
N PRO A 189 17.52 -0.74 -3.21
CA PRO A 189 17.87 -2.10 -2.88
C PRO A 189 19.15 -2.52 -3.61
N ILE A 190 20.07 -3.15 -2.88
CA ILE A 190 21.28 -3.77 -3.39
C ILE A 190 20.90 -4.85 -4.40
N ASP A 191 21.59 -4.85 -5.54
CA ASP A 191 21.49 -5.90 -6.54
C ASP A 191 22.23 -7.16 -6.05
N ILE A 192 21.51 -8.27 -5.94
CA ILE A 192 22.02 -9.56 -5.46
C ILE A 192 21.99 -10.64 -6.54
N THR A 193 21.74 -10.27 -7.81
CA THR A 193 21.65 -11.20 -8.94
C THR A 193 22.94 -11.97 -9.21
N GLU A 194 24.10 -11.50 -8.70
CA GLU A 194 25.38 -12.21 -8.81
C GLU A 194 25.60 -13.27 -7.69
N HIS A 195 24.66 -13.45 -6.76
CA HIS A 195 24.83 -14.28 -5.55
C HIS A 195 23.67 -15.29 -5.30
N GLY A 196 22.78 -15.48 -6.28
CA GLY A 196 21.64 -16.41 -6.23
C GLY A 196 21.97 -17.85 -6.61
#